data_AF-A0A2U3KM82-F1
#
_entry.id   AF-A0A2U3KM82-F1
#
_cell.length_a   1.000
_cell.length_b   1.000
_cell.length_c   1.000
_cell.angle_alpha   90.00
_cell.angle_beta   90.00
_cell.angle_gamma   90.00
#
_symmetry.space_group_name_H-M   'P 1'
#
loop_
_entity.id
_entity.type
_entity.pdbx_description
1 polymer ?
#
loop_
_entity_poly.entity_id
_entity_poly.type
_entity_poly.pdbx_seq_one_letter_code
_entity_poly.pdbx_strand_id
1 'polypeptide(L)'
;MQNGELDRTKQAKVLASLLISELERANKIYGTSFASPHEGYAVMLEEMEELFEEIRQKRPDKERLREEAIQVGAMAIKFILSLEKEANASSPMSQEKLLENVAKCRQCLFAVMTADGLAELGSDPCETCNGDLCNWQTNRREDQE
;
A
#
# COMPACT_ATOMS: atom_id res chain seq x y z
N MET A 1 17.57 -22.29 -15.88
CA MET A 1 17.53 -21.55 -14.60
C MET A 1 16.17 -20.84 -14.49
N GLN A 2 15.13 -21.51 -13.98
CA GLN A 2 13.78 -20.93 -13.81
C GLN A 2 13.12 -21.34 -12.45
N ASN A 3 13.88 -21.93 -11.52
CA ASN A 3 13.33 -22.52 -10.29
C ASN A 3 13.24 -21.55 -9.09
N GLY A 4 13.74 -20.31 -9.18
CA GLY A 4 13.82 -19.38 -8.04
C GLY A 4 12.63 -18.41 -7.90
N GLU A 5 11.95 -18.08 -8.99
CA GLU A 5 10.90 -17.05 -9.00
C GLU A 5 9.55 -17.57 -8.46
N LEU A 6 9.27 -18.86 -8.71
CA LEU A 6 8.09 -19.55 -8.19
C LEU A 6 8.14 -19.71 -6.65
N ASP A 7 9.32 -19.70 -6.05
CA ASP A 7 9.54 -19.88 -4.60
C ASP A 7 9.24 -18.59 -3.82
N ARG A 8 9.76 -17.43 -4.26
CA ARG A 8 9.47 -16.14 -3.61
C ARG A 8 7.99 -15.77 -3.62
N THR A 9 7.29 -16.07 -4.72
CA THR A 9 5.85 -15.81 -4.82
C THR A 9 5.06 -16.67 -3.83
N LYS A 10 5.46 -17.94 -3.63
CA LYS A 10 4.83 -18.81 -2.61
C LYS A 10 5.10 -18.29 -1.20
N GLN A 11 6.33 -17.87 -0.92
CA GLN A 11 6.71 -17.27 0.36
C GLN A 11 5.91 -15.99 0.63
N ALA A 12 5.77 -15.11 -0.37
CA ALA A 12 4.98 -13.89 -0.26
C ALA A 12 3.50 -14.18 0.07
N LYS A 13 2.90 -15.23 -0.52
CA LYS A 13 1.53 -15.66 -0.17
C LYS A 13 1.41 -16.12 1.28
N VAL A 14 2.39 -16.87 1.77
CA VAL A 14 2.43 -17.27 3.19
C VAL A 14 2.56 -16.04 4.09
N LEU A 15 3.44 -15.10 3.75
CA LEU A 15 3.58 -13.86 4.52
C LEU A 15 2.30 -13.02 4.51
N ALA A 16 1.62 -12.91 3.37
CA ALA A 16 0.33 -12.24 3.27
C ALA A 16 -0.72 -12.86 4.20
N SER A 17 -0.72 -14.19 4.38
CA SER A 17 -1.60 -14.85 5.35
C SER A 17 -1.33 -14.43 6.80
N LEU A 18 -0.06 -14.15 7.15
CA LEU A 18 0.31 -13.68 8.48
C LEU A 18 -0.12 -12.22 8.71
N LEU A 19 0.00 -11.36 7.69
CA LEU A 19 -0.56 -10.00 7.75
C LEU A 19 -2.07 -10.02 7.99
N ILE A 20 -2.79 -10.94 7.33
CA ILE A 20 -4.23 -11.10 7.51
C ILE A 20 -4.56 -11.59 8.93
N SER A 21 -3.84 -12.59 9.46
CA SER A 21 -4.04 -13.06 10.83
C SER A 21 -3.79 -11.96 11.86
N GLU A 22 -2.77 -11.13 11.63
CA GLU A 22 -2.47 -10.00 12.50
C GLU A 22 -3.54 -8.91 12.40
N LEU A 23 -4.02 -8.61 11.20
CA LEU A 23 -5.17 -7.72 10.99
C LEU A 23 -6.43 -8.21 11.72
N GLU A 24 -6.73 -9.51 11.65
CA GLU A 24 -7.86 -10.12 12.36
C GLU A 24 -7.73 -9.97 13.88
N ARG A 25 -6.52 -10.20 14.41
CA ARG A 25 -6.20 -10.00 15.83
C ARG A 25 -6.45 -8.55 16.23
N ALA A 26 -5.87 -7.59 15.52
CA ALA A 26 -6.03 -6.17 15.79
C ALA A 26 -7.49 -5.72 15.66
N ASN A 27 -8.23 -6.25 14.69
CA ASN A 27 -9.66 -5.96 14.51
C ASN A 27 -10.51 -6.46 15.68
N LYS A 28 -10.15 -7.61 16.28
CA LYS A 28 -10.84 -8.15 17.45
C LYS A 28 -10.63 -7.27 18.70
N ILE A 29 -9.45 -6.66 18.83
CA ILE A 29 -9.08 -5.87 20.01
C ILE A 29 -9.56 -4.42 19.86
N TYR A 30 -9.32 -3.80 18.71
CA TYR A 30 -9.47 -2.36 18.49
C TYR A 30 -10.59 -2.00 17.51
N GLY A 31 -11.40 -2.98 17.07
CA GLY A 31 -12.44 -2.77 16.08
C GLY A 31 -11.94 -2.79 14.63
N THR A 32 -12.86 -2.88 13.68
CA THR A 32 -12.56 -3.15 12.26
C THR A 32 -12.15 -1.94 11.43
N SER A 33 -12.11 -0.75 12.02
CA SER A 33 -11.74 0.49 11.34
C SER A 33 -11.16 1.49 12.34
N PHE A 34 -10.30 2.38 11.86
CA PHE A 34 -9.93 3.58 12.62
C PHE A 34 -11.09 4.57 12.66
N ALA A 35 -11.17 5.39 13.70
CA ALA A 35 -12.18 6.44 13.81
C ALA A 35 -11.84 7.68 12.94
N SER A 36 -10.58 7.84 12.54
CA SER A 36 -10.15 8.88 11.61
C SER A 36 -8.81 8.55 10.91
N PRO A 37 -8.48 9.23 9.80
CA PRO A 37 -7.17 9.11 9.17
C PRO A 37 -6.00 9.50 10.10
N HIS A 38 -6.19 10.45 11.01
CA HIS A 38 -5.15 10.86 11.96
C HIS A 38 -4.85 9.77 12.99
N GLU A 39 -5.88 9.08 13.48
CA GLU A 39 -5.71 7.92 14.37
C GLU A 39 -4.99 6.79 13.63
N GLY A 40 -5.41 6.48 12.41
CA GLY A 40 -4.76 5.46 11.60
C GLY A 40 -3.29 5.76 11.32
N TYR A 41 -2.95 7.01 11.02
CA TYR A 41 -1.57 7.46 10.88
C TYR A 41 -0.77 7.31 12.19
N ALA A 42 -1.34 7.72 13.32
CA ALA A 42 -0.68 7.61 14.62
C ALA A 42 -0.36 6.15 14.97
N VAL A 43 -1.31 5.24 14.76
CA VAL A 43 -1.10 3.79 15.00
C VAL A 43 -0.06 3.23 14.04
N MET A 44 -0.13 3.57 12.74
CA MET A 44 0.90 3.12 11.79
C MET A 44 2.30 3.64 12.14
N LEU A 45 2.39 4.87 12.66
CA LEU A 45 3.65 5.44 13.10
C LEU A 45 4.19 4.69 14.32
N GLU A 46 3.34 4.35 15.28
CA GLU A 46 3.69 3.54 16.46
C GLU A 46 4.31 2.19 16.04
N GLU A 47 3.64 1.43 15.15
CA GLU A 47 4.19 0.15 14.65
C GLU A 47 5.52 0.32 13.91
N MET A 48 5.68 1.42 13.15
CA MET A 48 6.93 1.74 12.46
C MET A 48 8.05 2.11 13.42
N GLU A 49 7.71 2.84 14.50
CA GLU A 49 8.64 3.16 15.56
C GLU A 49 9.09 1.89 16.27
N GLU A 50 8.18 0.99 16.66
CA GLU A 50 8.52 -0.30 17.28
C GLU A 50 9.45 -1.16 16.40
N LEU A 51 9.15 -1.24 15.10
CA LEU A 51 10.05 -1.90 14.13
C LEU A 51 11.43 -1.23 14.11
N PHE A 52 11.47 0.10 14.06
CA PHE A 52 12.72 0.84 14.03
C PHE A 52 13.50 0.71 15.35
N GLU A 53 12.80 0.62 16.48
CA GLU A 53 13.40 0.39 17.80
C GLU A 53 14.12 -0.95 17.87
N GLU A 54 13.58 -1.99 17.26
CA GLU A 54 14.23 -3.29 17.14
C GLU A 54 15.43 -3.22 16.17
N ILE A 55 15.28 -2.56 15.02
CA ILE A 55 16.35 -2.39 14.02
C ILE A 55 17.59 -1.71 14.62
N ARG A 56 17.40 -0.68 15.46
CA ARG A 56 18.51 0.11 16.03
C ARG A 56 19.25 -0.61 17.17
N GLN A 57 18.79 -1.77 17.62
CA GLN A 57 19.48 -2.52 18.66
C GLN A 57 20.86 -3.00 18.19
N LYS A 58 21.80 -3.13 19.13
CA LYS A 58 23.14 -3.66 18.81
C LYS A 58 23.10 -5.11 18.30
N ARG A 59 22.09 -5.87 18.72
CA ARG A 59 21.83 -7.25 18.33
C ARG A 59 20.32 -7.44 18.16
N PRO A 60 19.75 -7.04 17.01
CA PRO A 60 18.32 -7.17 16.77
C PRO A 60 17.86 -8.62 16.84
N ASP A 61 16.73 -8.83 17.49
CA ASP A 61 16.01 -10.10 17.48
C ASP A 61 15.26 -10.24 16.14
N LYS A 62 15.60 -11.30 15.40
CA LYS A 62 15.04 -11.56 14.07
C LYS A 62 13.57 -11.94 14.11
N GLU A 63 13.11 -12.58 15.18
CA GLU A 63 11.71 -12.94 15.35
C GLU A 63 10.90 -11.69 15.61
N ARG A 64 11.37 -10.83 16.54
CA ARG A 64 10.77 -9.52 16.82
C ARG A 64 10.73 -8.62 15.59
N LEU A 65 11.83 -8.50 14.83
CA LEU A 65 11.85 -7.73 13.58
C LEU A 65 10.77 -8.19 12.59
N ARG A 66 10.57 -9.50 12.50
CA ARG A 66 9.57 -10.09 11.62
C ARG A 66 8.16 -9.82 12.13
N GLU A 67 7.93 -9.94 13.43
CA GLU A 67 6.66 -9.59 14.08
C GLU A 67 6.31 -8.14 13.81
N GLU A 68 7.19 -7.19 14.11
CA GLU A 68 6.91 -5.76 13.92
C GLU A 68 6.70 -5.40 12.45
N ALA A 69 7.45 -6.01 11.52
CA ALA A 69 7.19 -5.82 10.09
C ALA A 69 5.83 -6.38 9.64
N ILE A 70 5.35 -7.46 10.26
CA ILE A 70 4.00 -8.00 10.02
C ILE A 70 2.94 -7.04 10.57
N GLN A 71 3.15 -6.48 11.76
CA GLN A 71 2.24 -5.50 12.36
C GLN A 71 2.11 -4.23 11.50
N VAL A 72 3.23 -3.67 11.04
CA VAL A 72 3.26 -2.55 10.08
C VAL A 72 2.43 -2.86 8.83
N GLY A 73 2.65 -4.03 8.22
CA GLY A 73 1.91 -4.43 7.02
C GLY A 73 0.41 -4.62 7.28
N ALA A 74 0.04 -5.20 8.43
CA ALA A 74 -1.35 -5.37 8.83
C ALA A 74 -2.04 -4.02 9.08
N MET A 75 -1.38 -3.07 9.73
CA MET A 75 -1.94 -1.74 9.99
C MET A 75 -2.09 -0.92 8.72
N ALA A 76 -1.18 -1.06 7.75
CA ALA A 76 -1.35 -0.46 6.43
C ALA A 76 -2.61 -0.99 5.72
N ILE A 77 -2.87 -2.31 5.78
CA ILE A 77 -4.11 -2.88 5.22
C ILE A 77 -5.34 -2.33 5.95
N LYS A 78 -5.31 -2.29 7.29
CA LYS A 78 -6.41 -1.74 8.11
C LYS A 78 -6.71 -0.29 7.76
N PHE A 79 -5.66 0.51 7.55
CA PHE A 79 -5.77 1.92 7.18
C PHE A 79 -6.49 2.08 5.84
N ILE A 80 -6.05 1.35 4.81
CA ILE A 80 -6.69 1.36 3.49
C ILE A 80 -8.16 0.96 3.59
N LEU A 81 -8.49 -0.13 4.29
CA LEU A 81 -9.87 -0.57 4.49
C LEU A 81 -10.72 0.47 5.25
N SER A 82 -10.12 1.19 6.20
CA SER A 82 -10.80 2.26 6.93
C SER A 82 -11.16 3.43 6.01
N LEU A 83 -10.23 3.83 5.13
CA LEU A 83 -10.48 4.86 4.12
C LEU A 83 -11.55 4.44 3.11
N GLU A 84 -11.52 3.18 2.66
CA GLU A 84 -12.54 2.64 1.76
C GLU A 84 -13.92 2.63 2.42
N LYS A 85 -14.02 2.33 3.71
CA LYS A 85 -15.30 2.40 4.44
C LYS A 85 -15.86 3.82 4.50
N GLU A 86 -15.02 4.83 4.74
CA GLU A 86 -15.41 6.24 4.71
C GLU A 86 -15.87 6.67 3.31
N ALA A 87 -15.15 6.27 2.27
CA ALA A 87 -15.53 6.50 0.88
C ALA A 87 -16.83 5.77 0.50
N ASN A 88 -17.02 4.54 0.96
CA ASN A 88 -18.20 3.72 0.65
C ASN A 88 -19.47 4.21 1.33
N ALA A 89 -19.36 4.96 2.44
CA ALA A 89 -20.48 5.67 3.04
C ALA A 89 -20.96 6.86 2.19
N SER A 90 -20.11 7.38 1.29
CA SER A 90 -20.41 8.50 0.39
C SER A 90 -20.64 8.07 -1.07
N SER A 91 -20.05 6.95 -1.51
CA SER A 91 -20.39 6.20 -2.73
C SER A 91 -19.59 4.88 -2.75
N PRO A 92 -20.22 3.69 -2.77
CA PRO A 92 -19.48 2.43 -2.71
C PRO A 92 -18.56 2.25 -3.93
N MET A 93 -17.25 2.19 -3.70
CA MET A 93 -16.28 1.64 -4.65
C MET A 93 -16.57 0.15 -4.76
N SER A 94 -17.20 -0.26 -5.85
CA SER A 94 -17.57 -1.65 -6.08
C SER A 94 -16.32 -2.53 -6.17
N GLN A 95 -16.44 -3.79 -5.76
CA GLN A 95 -15.41 -4.82 -5.96
C GLN A 95 -14.96 -4.89 -7.43
N GLU A 96 -15.88 -4.62 -8.35
CA GLU A 96 -15.65 -4.51 -9.79
C GLU A 96 -14.69 -3.36 -10.14
N LYS A 97 -14.86 -2.18 -9.53
CA LYS A 97 -13.97 -1.03 -9.71
C LYS A 97 -12.58 -1.24 -9.12
N LEU A 98 -12.48 -1.95 -7.99
CA LEU A 98 -11.18 -2.34 -7.42
C LEU A 98 -10.43 -3.31 -8.34
N LEU A 99 -11.13 -4.32 -8.88
CA LEU A 99 -10.57 -5.27 -9.84
C LEU A 99 -10.14 -4.59 -11.15
N GLU A 100 -10.92 -3.63 -11.65
CA GLU A 100 -10.54 -2.80 -12.79
C GLU A 100 -9.27 -1.99 -12.52
N ASN A 101 -9.14 -1.38 -11.34
CA ASN A 101 -7.95 -0.60 -10.96
C ASN A 101 -6.70 -1.50 -10.87
N VAL A 102 -6.82 -2.71 -10.31
CA VAL A 102 -5.73 -3.70 -10.26
C VAL A 102 -5.34 -4.17 -11.66
N ALA A 103 -6.32 -4.42 -12.53
CA ALA A 103 -6.08 -4.79 -13.93
C ALA A 103 -5.35 -3.67 -14.71
N LYS A 104 -5.73 -2.41 -14.49
CA LYS A 104 -5.08 -1.22 -15.07
C LYS A 104 -3.65 -1.05 -14.57
N CYS A 105 -3.38 -1.24 -13.28
CA CYS A 105 -2.03 -1.14 -12.71
C CYS A 105 -1.08 -2.22 -13.27
N ARG A 106 -1.58 -3.43 -13.55
CA ARG A 106 -0.81 -4.50 -14.23
C ARG A 106 -0.46 -4.17 -15.69
N GLN A 107 -1.25 -3.34 -16.37
CA GLN A 107 -0.97 -2.92 -17.74
C GLN A 107 0.10 -1.83 -17.82
N CYS A 108 0.17 -0.94 -16.82
CA CYS A 108 1.06 0.21 -16.87
C CYS A 108 2.39 0.04 -16.08
N LEU A 109 2.55 -1.02 -15.28
CA LEU A 109 3.79 -1.34 -14.51
C LEU A 109 4.36 -0.19 -13.65
N PHE A 110 3.55 0.79 -13.25
CA PHE A 110 4.06 2.01 -12.60
C PHE A 110 4.63 1.86 -11.19
N ALA A 111 4.38 0.73 -10.51
CA ALA A 111 5.03 0.45 -9.23
C ALA A 111 6.53 0.10 -9.38
N VAL A 112 7.05 -0.02 -10.62
CA VAL A 112 8.38 -0.61 -10.89
C VAL A 112 9.28 0.23 -11.80
N MET A 113 8.89 1.45 -12.20
CA MET A 113 9.70 2.30 -13.09
C MET A 113 10.62 3.25 -12.31
N THR A 114 11.85 3.44 -12.82
CA THR A 114 12.82 4.41 -12.29
C THR A 114 12.51 5.83 -12.75
N ALA A 115 13.04 6.83 -12.06
CA ALA A 115 12.89 8.24 -12.44
C ALA A 115 13.38 8.53 -13.87
N ASP A 116 14.46 7.86 -14.29
CA ASP A 116 15.01 8.00 -15.65
C ASP A 116 14.06 7.40 -16.71
N GLY A 117 13.44 6.24 -16.42
CA GLY A 117 12.46 5.62 -17.32
C GLY A 117 11.16 6.42 -17.45
N LEU A 118 10.82 7.23 -16.44
CA LEU A 118 9.73 8.20 -16.48
C LEU A 118 10.08 9.42 -17.35
N ALA A 119 11.34 9.89 -17.28
CA ALA A 119 11.79 11.07 -18.02
C ALA A 119 11.88 10.84 -19.54
N GLU A 120 12.16 9.62 -19.99
CA GLU A 120 12.22 9.26 -21.41
C GLU A 120 10.86 9.28 -22.12
N LEU A 121 9.75 9.10 -21.38
CA LEU A 121 8.41 8.99 -21.97
C LEU A 121 7.85 10.33 -22.48
N GLY A 122 8.37 11.48 -22.02
CA GLY A 122 8.03 12.81 -22.53
C GLY A 122 6.60 13.32 -22.26
N SER A 123 5.68 12.45 -21.84
CA SER A 123 4.31 12.77 -21.41
C SER A 123 3.80 11.74 -20.40
N ASP A 124 2.68 12.02 -19.72
CA ASP A 124 1.96 11.00 -18.94
C ASP A 124 1.56 9.86 -19.89
N PRO A 125 2.05 8.62 -19.73
CA PRO A 125 1.67 7.53 -20.60
C PRO A 125 0.30 6.94 -20.24
N CYS A 126 -0.35 7.43 -19.18
CA CYS A 126 -1.68 6.99 -18.76
C CYS A 126 -2.77 7.88 -19.39
N GLU A 127 -3.15 7.65 -20.64
CA GLU A 127 -4.38 8.26 -21.21
C GLU A 127 -5.68 7.80 -20.50
N THR A 128 -5.58 6.83 -19.58
CA THR A 128 -6.73 6.15 -18.93
C THR A 128 -6.90 6.49 -17.45
N CYS A 129 -6.00 7.27 -16.86
CA CYS A 129 -6.14 7.78 -15.52
C CYS A 129 -7.10 8.97 -15.63
N ASN A 130 -8.38 8.72 -15.33
CA ASN A 130 -9.38 9.79 -15.25
C ASN A 130 -8.80 10.93 -14.41
N GLY A 131 -8.89 12.18 -14.88
CA GLY A 131 -8.14 13.32 -14.33
C GLY A 131 -8.27 13.52 -12.81
N ASP A 132 -9.32 12.96 -12.22
CA ASP A 132 -9.60 12.97 -10.77
C ASP A 132 -8.73 12.02 -9.93
N LEU A 133 -8.02 11.07 -10.55
CA LEU A 133 -7.20 10.05 -9.86
C LEU A 133 -5.70 10.17 -10.16
N CYS A 134 -5.30 11.16 -10.95
CA CYS A 134 -3.89 11.40 -11.26
C CYS A 134 -3.29 12.31 -10.19
N ASN A 135 -2.38 11.79 -9.35
CA ASN A 135 -1.57 12.59 -8.42
C ASN A 135 -0.47 13.40 -9.14
N TRP A 136 -0.43 13.35 -10.48
CA TRP A 136 0.54 14.04 -11.30
C TRP A 136 -0.01 15.41 -11.73
N GLN A 137 0.46 16.47 -11.07
CA GLN A 137 0.21 17.83 -11.53
C GLN A 137 1.25 18.15 -12.62
N THR A 138 0.84 18.07 -13.89
CA THR A 138 1.60 18.76 -14.94
C THR A 138 1.66 20.23 -14.56
N ASN A 139 2.86 20.80 -14.47
CA ASN A 139 3.03 22.24 -14.56
C ASN A 139 2.63 22.67 -15.98
N ARG A 140 1.33 22.69 -16.28
CA ARG A 140 0.80 23.34 -17.48
C ARG A 140 0.99 24.83 -17.28
N ARG A 141 2.13 25.35 -17.74
CA ARG A 141 2.21 26.75 -18.12
C ARG A 141 1.19 26.93 -19.23
N GLU A 142 0.09 27.59 -18.91
CA GLU A 142 -0.84 28.10 -19.90
C GLU A 142 -0.05 29.10 -20.75
N ASP A 143 0.48 28.64 -21.87
CA ASP A 143 0.98 29.54 -22.91
C ASP A 143 -0.25 30.25 -23.47
N GLN A 144 -0.42 31.50 -23.01
CA GLN A 144 -1.37 32.45 -23.53
C GLN A 144 -0.93 32.83 -24.95
N GLU A 145 -1.75 32.47 -25.94
CA GLU A 145 -1.77 33.13 -27.26
C GLU A 145 -3.03 33.99 -27.38
#